data_AF-A0A975BR94-F1
#
_entry.id   AF-A0A975BR94-F1
#
_cell.length_a   1.000
_cell.length_b   1.000
_cell.length_c   1.000
_cell.angle_alpha   90.00
_cell.angle_beta   90.00
_cell.angle_gamma   90.00
#
_symmetry.space_group_name_H-M   'P 1'
#
loop_
_entity.id
_entity.type
_entity.pdbx_description
1 polymer ?
#
loop_
_entity_poly.entity_id
_entity_poly.type
_entity_poly.pdbx_seq_one_letter_code
_entity_poly.pdbx_strand_id
1 'polypeptide(L)'
;MKGYHYLMKTGHLFTILAQYSECLIKTVKNHGLKGFIRFIRETVSGPWPDEETVFRRLNRNFQLRLEWCKHIVSDYNEKMIAEWGRAENSEMMIRDNEIIIPCVNLGNIVLVPQPVRGWGDDPQKLYHSTQLWPHHQYTAFYLWLKHGFKADAMISLGTHGSHEWLPGKQAGLSQSCAPEVLIQELPNLYPYIMDNIGEGLQAKRRGRGVLIDYLIPAMKKAGIYEEYRDMGVLIAEYNDALTRSAELAEQKLRRIKDMVKKLGLDKDLLLEEIDEEAVEELEHYLVELQEAYAPYGMHTFGISPQGEELKEFCQLVKERNEEVALSEIEKNLTSCYLETDRLIGGLEGKYVPSAQGNDPLRNIDAIPTGNNFYGFDPAKVPSKDAYKLGKKQAQEMVEKYLKEKGTYPEKIGLIFWSIELQRNEGTQVGTALHLLGMKPVWDKNNKVSGVEPIPGAMLNRPGIDVHIPLPSTGSGSGNGVALAYQRELLSEGSRAAGKRTNKK
;
A
#
# COMPACT_ATOMS: atom_id res chain seq x y z
N MET A 1 -18.35 -11.40 -24.54
CA MET A 1 -18.30 -10.09 -23.83
C MET A 1 -19.15 -10.01 -22.56
N LYS A 2 -20.35 -10.62 -22.44
CA LYS A 2 -21.15 -10.55 -21.18
C LYS A 2 -20.59 -11.32 -19.96
N GLY A 3 -19.77 -12.36 -20.18
CA GLY A 3 -19.16 -13.14 -19.10
C GLY A 3 -18.00 -12.46 -18.37
N TYR A 4 -17.21 -11.63 -19.08
CA TYR A 4 -16.06 -10.91 -18.51
C TYR A 4 -16.51 -9.78 -17.57
N HIS A 5 -17.55 -9.04 -17.96
CA HIS A 5 -18.16 -8.01 -17.14
C HIS A 5 -18.83 -8.56 -15.88
N TYR A 6 -19.31 -9.82 -15.92
CA TYR A 6 -19.81 -10.55 -14.76
C TYR A 6 -18.66 -10.98 -13.84
N LEU A 7 -17.57 -11.53 -14.39
CA LEU A 7 -16.36 -11.91 -13.65
C LEU A 7 -15.74 -10.75 -12.87
N MET A 8 -15.66 -9.57 -13.49
CA MET A 8 -15.13 -8.36 -12.83
C MET A 8 -16.05 -7.82 -11.73
N LYS A 9 -17.37 -7.83 -11.95
CA LYS A 9 -18.36 -7.47 -10.92
C LYS A 9 -18.36 -8.46 -9.74
N THR A 10 -18.15 -9.74 -10.02
CA THR A 10 -18.05 -10.78 -8.99
C THR A 10 -16.70 -10.69 -8.25
N GLY A 11 -15.62 -10.38 -8.95
CA GLY A 11 -14.30 -10.13 -8.37
C GLY A 11 -14.30 -8.89 -7.46
N HIS A 12 -14.92 -7.79 -7.89
CA HIS A 12 -15.10 -6.58 -7.08
C HIS A 12 -15.98 -6.84 -5.85
N LEU A 13 -17.06 -7.62 -6.02
CA LEU A 13 -17.85 -8.15 -4.91
C LEU A 13 -16.96 -8.95 -3.95
N PHE A 14 -16.09 -9.84 -4.44
CA PHE A 14 -15.19 -10.62 -3.58
C PHE A 14 -14.09 -9.79 -2.91
N THR A 15 -13.58 -8.73 -3.55
CA THR A 15 -12.62 -7.80 -2.95
C THR A 15 -13.26 -7.01 -1.81
N ILE A 16 -14.49 -6.54 -1.99
CA ILE A 16 -15.30 -5.93 -0.93
C ILE A 16 -15.61 -6.97 0.16
N LEU A 17 -15.98 -8.20 -0.22
CA LEU A 17 -16.21 -9.30 0.74
C LEU A 17 -14.95 -9.68 1.53
N ALA A 18 -13.76 -9.56 0.93
CA ALA A 18 -12.49 -9.83 1.59
C ALA A 18 -12.14 -8.71 2.57
N GLN A 19 -12.32 -7.44 2.19
CA GLN A 19 -12.08 -6.27 3.04
C GLN A 19 -12.99 -6.22 4.28
N TYR A 20 -14.25 -6.65 4.16
CA TYR A 20 -15.21 -6.63 5.28
C TYR A 20 -15.42 -8.00 5.95
N SER A 21 -14.50 -8.95 5.71
CA SER A 21 -14.64 -10.38 6.07
C SER A 21 -15.06 -10.65 7.53
N GLU A 22 -14.58 -9.87 8.49
CA GLU A 22 -14.97 -10.03 9.90
C GLU A 22 -16.40 -9.55 10.20
N CYS A 23 -16.80 -8.41 9.62
CA CYS A 23 -18.17 -7.88 9.71
C CYS A 23 -19.16 -8.79 8.98
N LEU A 24 -18.70 -9.43 7.90
CA LEU A 24 -19.41 -10.42 7.10
C LEU A 24 -19.63 -11.72 7.85
N ILE A 25 -18.61 -12.23 8.55
CA ILE A 25 -18.73 -13.41 9.41
C ILE A 25 -19.72 -13.15 10.55
N LYS A 26 -19.69 -11.97 11.18
CA LYS A 26 -20.66 -11.57 12.22
C LYS A 26 -22.08 -11.43 11.65
N THR A 27 -22.24 -10.83 10.48
CA THR A 27 -23.55 -10.62 9.84
C THR A 27 -24.18 -11.94 9.39
N VAL A 28 -23.38 -12.84 8.80
CA VAL A 28 -23.81 -14.20 8.44
C VAL A 28 -24.13 -15.04 9.68
N LYS A 29 -23.34 -14.93 10.76
CA LYS A 29 -23.65 -15.59 12.05
C LYS A 29 -24.96 -15.09 12.68
N ASN A 30 -25.21 -13.78 12.66
CA ASN A 30 -26.33 -13.18 13.39
C ASN A 30 -27.65 -13.18 12.60
N HIS A 31 -27.60 -13.11 11.26
CA HIS A 31 -28.80 -12.90 10.43
C HIS A 31 -28.94 -13.91 9.27
N GLY A 32 -28.04 -14.89 9.17
CA GLY A 32 -28.01 -15.87 8.09
C GLY A 32 -27.75 -15.25 6.71
N LEU A 33 -27.80 -16.08 5.67
CA LEU A 33 -27.52 -15.69 4.28
C LEU A 33 -28.46 -14.58 3.78
N LYS A 34 -29.72 -14.58 4.25
CA LYS A 34 -30.73 -13.57 3.94
C LYS A 34 -30.36 -12.18 4.46
N GLY A 35 -29.83 -12.08 5.68
CA GLY A 35 -29.40 -10.80 6.26
C GLY A 35 -28.16 -10.25 5.57
N PHE A 36 -27.24 -11.13 5.18
CA PHE A 36 -26.05 -10.80 4.40
C PHE A 36 -26.39 -10.17 3.03
N ILE A 37 -27.39 -10.72 2.33
CA ILE A 37 -27.80 -10.22 1.02
C ILE A 37 -28.57 -8.91 1.10
N ARG A 38 -29.32 -8.72 2.20
CA ARG A 38 -29.97 -7.44 2.51
C ARG A 38 -28.93 -6.34 2.75
N PHE A 39 -27.90 -6.61 3.55
CA PHE A 39 -26.80 -5.67 3.79
C PHE A 39 -26.10 -5.25 2.49
N ILE A 40 -25.73 -6.21 1.63
CA ILE A 40 -25.08 -5.89 0.35
C ILE A 40 -25.98 -5.05 -0.58
N ARG A 41 -27.28 -5.36 -0.65
CA ARG A 41 -28.24 -4.59 -1.44
C ARG A 41 -28.47 -3.18 -0.93
N GLU A 42 -28.40 -2.99 0.39
CA GLU A 42 -28.59 -1.69 1.05
C GLU A 42 -27.33 -0.82 1.00
N THR A 43 -26.13 -1.42 0.94
CA THR A 43 -24.84 -0.70 1.02
C THR A 43 -24.10 -0.54 -0.31
N VAL A 44 -24.37 -1.37 -1.34
CA VAL A 44 -23.63 -1.34 -2.62
C VAL A 44 -24.59 -1.33 -3.82
N SER A 45 -24.63 -0.20 -4.52
CA SER A 45 -25.52 0.05 -5.66
C SER A 45 -25.10 -0.73 -6.92
N GLY A 46 -25.93 -1.70 -7.32
CA GLY A 46 -25.80 -2.42 -8.59
C GLY A 46 -26.90 -3.46 -8.80
N PRO A 47 -27.19 -3.88 -10.05
CA PRO A 47 -28.10 -4.99 -10.30
C PRO A 47 -27.37 -6.32 -10.03
N TRP A 48 -27.69 -6.96 -8.90
CA TRP A 48 -27.05 -8.20 -8.44
C TRP A 48 -27.90 -9.45 -8.75
N PRO A 49 -27.27 -10.62 -9.00
CA PRO A 49 -27.96 -11.90 -9.00
C PRO A 49 -28.66 -12.14 -7.66
N ASP A 50 -29.79 -12.84 -7.68
CA ASP A 50 -30.52 -13.19 -6.47
C ASP A 50 -29.76 -14.22 -5.61
N GLU A 51 -30.14 -14.27 -4.33
CA GLU A 51 -29.59 -15.17 -3.29
C GLU A 51 -29.51 -16.62 -3.73
N GLU A 52 -30.53 -17.08 -4.42
CA GLU A 52 -30.67 -18.48 -4.80
C GLU A 52 -29.71 -18.84 -5.94
N THR A 53 -29.44 -17.89 -6.83
CA THR A 53 -28.45 -18.01 -7.90
C THR A 53 -27.02 -18.07 -7.36
N VAL A 54 -26.69 -17.26 -6.34
CA VAL A 54 -25.36 -17.28 -5.70
C VAL A 54 -25.17 -18.57 -4.91
N PHE A 55 -26.16 -18.96 -4.10
CA PHE A 55 -26.10 -20.17 -3.28
C PHE A 55 -25.99 -21.45 -4.12
N ARG A 56 -26.77 -21.58 -5.20
CA ARG A 56 -26.66 -22.74 -6.12
C ARG A 56 -25.29 -22.88 -6.76
N ARG A 57 -24.57 -21.78 -6.98
CA ARG A 57 -23.22 -21.78 -7.58
C ARG A 57 -22.12 -22.02 -6.56
N LEU A 58 -22.32 -21.63 -5.31
CA LEU A 58 -21.41 -21.90 -4.19
C LEU A 58 -21.51 -23.35 -3.67
N ASN A 59 -22.64 -24.03 -3.89
CA ASN A 59 -22.92 -25.35 -3.31
C ASN A 59 -22.13 -26.53 -3.92
N ARG A 60 -21.06 -26.26 -4.69
CA ARG A 60 -20.10 -27.26 -5.13
C ARG A 60 -18.76 -27.02 -4.43
N ASN A 61 -18.75 -27.15 -3.10
CA ASN A 61 -17.52 -27.18 -2.34
C ASN A 61 -16.69 -28.39 -2.79
N PHE A 62 -15.42 -28.18 -3.09
CA PHE A 62 -14.52 -29.31 -3.29
C PHE A 62 -14.08 -29.81 -1.91
N GLN A 63 -14.38 -31.08 -1.67
CA GLN A 63 -13.88 -31.82 -0.52
C GLN A 63 -12.53 -32.44 -0.90
N LEU A 64 -11.50 -32.08 -0.15
CA LEU A 64 -10.18 -32.67 -0.32
C LEU A 64 -9.91 -33.65 0.80
N ARG A 65 -9.60 -34.89 0.42
CA ARG A 65 -9.10 -35.88 1.37
C ARG A 65 -7.73 -35.44 1.90
N LEU A 66 -7.56 -35.58 3.20
CA LEU A 66 -6.36 -35.22 3.99
C LEU A 66 -5.04 -35.86 3.48
N GLU A 67 -5.12 -36.85 2.60
CA GLU A 67 -3.97 -37.57 2.05
C GLU A 67 -3.06 -36.71 1.16
N TRP A 68 -3.55 -35.58 0.66
CA TRP A 68 -2.79 -34.69 -0.22
C TRP A 68 -1.62 -33.98 0.47
N CYS A 69 -1.75 -33.72 1.78
CA CYS A 69 -0.65 -33.13 2.57
C CYS A 69 0.51 -34.11 2.80
N LYS A 70 0.33 -35.42 2.55
CA LYS A 70 1.37 -36.45 2.77
C LYS A 70 2.49 -36.41 1.73
N HIS A 71 2.28 -35.73 0.60
CA HIS A 71 3.26 -35.66 -0.51
C HIS A 71 4.20 -34.45 -0.44
N ILE A 72 4.04 -33.55 0.53
CA ILE A 72 5.02 -32.47 0.76
C ILE A 72 6.18 -33.04 1.59
N VAL A 73 7.18 -33.57 0.90
CA VAL A 73 8.43 -34.05 1.51
C VAL A 73 9.42 -32.88 1.54
N SER A 74 9.27 -31.98 2.52
CA SER A 74 10.21 -30.88 2.75
C SER A 74 10.14 -30.36 4.18
N ASP A 75 11.16 -29.61 4.62
CA ASP A 75 11.20 -28.91 5.92
C ASP A 75 9.95 -28.04 6.18
N TYR A 76 9.24 -27.65 5.11
CA TYR A 76 7.95 -26.96 5.22
C TYR A 76 6.93 -27.76 6.01
N ASN A 77 6.79 -29.07 5.71
CA ASN A 77 5.77 -29.91 6.33
C ASN A 77 6.05 -30.11 7.82
N GLU A 78 7.31 -30.29 8.20
CA GLU A 78 7.72 -30.37 9.61
C GLU A 78 7.37 -29.09 10.36
N LYS A 79 7.62 -27.92 9.77
CA LYS A 79 7.29 -26.62 10.39
C LYS A 79 5.79 -26.37 10.46
N MET A 80 5.05 -26.75 9.41
CA MET A 80 3.59 -26.69 9.42
C MET A 80 3.02 -27.59 10.52
N ILE A 81 3.51 -28.82 10.67
CA ILE A 81 3.05 -29.77 11.71
C ILE A 81 3.46 -29.29 13.11
N ALA A 82 4.67 -28.74 13.26
CA ALA A 82 5.11 -28.17 14.53
C ALA A 82 4.21 -27.00 14.97
N GLU A 83 3.74 -26.19 14.02
CA GLU A 83 2.86 -25.05 14.29
C GLU A 83 1.40 -25.48 14.49
N TRP A 84 0.84 -26.30 13.59
CA TRP A 84 -0.61 -26.57 13.50
C TRP A 84 -1.02 -28.00 13.88
N GLY A 85 -0.07 -28.82 14.34
CA GLY A 85 -0.32 -30.24 14.57
C GLY A 85 -0.52 -31.01 13.27
N ARG A 86 -0.91 -32.29 13.40
CA ARG A 86 -1.19 -33.15 12.25
C ARG A 86 -2.51 -32.75 11.59
N ALA A 87 -2.61 -32.89 10.27
CA ALA A 87 -3.81 -32.54 9.52
C ALA A 87 -5.08 -33.29 10.00
N GLU A 88 -4.90 -34.53 10.46
CA GLU A 88 -5.94 -35.40 11.05
C GLU A 88 -6.63 -34.77 12.28
N ASN A 89 -5.93 -33.88 12.98
CA ASN A 89 -6.42 -33.21 14.18
C ASN A 89 -6.86 -31.76 13.91
N SER A 90 -6.86 -31.33 12.64
CA SER A 90 -7.23 -29.96 12.29
C SER A 90 -8.74 -29.79 12.36
N GLU A 91 -9.20 -28.72 13.00
CA GLU A 91 -10.63 -28.36 13.04
C GLU A 91 -10.96 -27.25 12.02
N MET A 92 -9.94 -26.68 11.38
CA MET A 92 -10.07 -25.52 10.51
C MET A 92 -10.70 -25.90 9.18
N MET A 93 -11.96 -25.48 8.99
CA MET A 93 -12.70 -25.66 7.74
C MET A 93 -12.77 -27.15 7.33
N ILE A 94 -12.94 -28.04 8.31
CA ILE A 94 -13.10 -29.48 8.10
C ILE A 94 -14.58 -29.88 8.26
N ARG A 95 -15.06 -30.77 7.41
CA ARG A 95 -16.35 -31.46 7.55
C ARG A 95 -16.20 -32.89 7.06
N ASP A 96 -16.70 -33.86 7.84
CA ASP A 96 -16.64 -35.29 7.50
C ASP A 96 -15.22 -35.80 7.19
N ASN A 97 -14.22 -35.33 7.93
CA ASN A 97 -12.77 -35.58 7.72
C ASN A 97 -12.23 -35.10 6.36
N GLU A 98 -12.90 -34.14 5.73
CA GLU A 98 -12.45 -33.52 4.48
C GLU A 98 -12.26 -32.02 4.66
N ILE A 99 -11.17 -31.49 4.09
CA ILE A 99 -10.89 -30.05 4.08
C ILE A 99 -11.82 -29.39 3.06
N ILE A 100 -12.49 -28.32 3.48
CA ILE A 100 -13.40 -27.54 2.64
C ILE A 100 -12.64 -26.39 2.00
N ILE A 101 -12.72 -26.31 0.67
CA ILE A 101 -12.35 -25.11 -0.10
C ILE A 101 -13.62 -24.51 -0.71
N PRO A 102 -14.08 -23.35 -0.20
CA PRO A 102 -15.18 -22.62 -0.82
C PRO A 102 -14.77 -22.13 -2.21
N CYS A 103 -15.56 -22.40 -3.25
CA CYS A 103 -15.26 -21.90 -4.59
C CYS A 103 -16.53 -21.65 -5.40
N VAL A 104 -16.41 -20.82 -6.44
CA VAL A 104 -17.40 -20.70 -7.51
C VAL A 104 -16.81 -21.32 -8.77
N ASN A 105 -17.36 -22.48 -9.19
CA ASN A 105 -16.92 -23.19 -10.38
C ASN A 105 -17.70 -22.72 -11.62
N LEU A 106 -16.99 -22.27 -12.65
CA LEU A 106 -17.51 -21.79 -13.93
C LEU A 106 -17.00 -22.64 -15.12
N GLY A 107 -16.67 -23.91 -14.89
CA GLY A 107 -16.09 -24.82 -15.86
C GLY A 107 -14.56 -24.76 -15.83
N ASN A 108 -13.95 -24.17 -16.86
CA ASN A 108 -12.49 -24.01 -16.95
C ASN A 108 -11.97 -22.83 -16.11
N ILE A 109 -12.83 -22.17 -15.35
CA ILE A 109 -12.49 -21.06 -14.47
C ILE A 109 -13.07 -21.37 -13.09
N VAL A 110 -12.25 -21.21 -12.06
CA VAL A 110 -12.69 -21.25 -10.66
C VAL A 110 -12.37 -19.91 -10.02
N LEU A 111 -13.34 -19.37 -9.28
CA LEU A 111 -13.13 -18.21 -8.41
C LEU A 111 -13.06 -18.70 -6.99
N VAL A 112 -11.95 -18.42 -6.32
CA VAL A 112 -11.65 -19.00 -5.01
C VAL A 112 -11.07 -17.92 -4.11
N PRO A 113 -11.67 -17.64 -2.94
CA PRO A 113 -11.05 -16.75 -1.97
C PRO A 113 -9.80 -17.42 -1.41
N GLN A 114 -8.72 -16.64 -1.27
CA GLN A 114 -7.52 -17.11 -0.59
C GLN A 114 -7.87 -17.43 0.88
N PRO A 115 -7.47 -18.60 1.40
CA PRO A 115 -7.68 -18.91 2.81
C PRO A 115 -7.01 -17.87 3.71
N VAL A 116 -7.62 -17.62 4.87
CA VAL A 116 -7.05 -16.73 5.89
C VAL A 116 -5.72 -17.29 6.40
N ARG A 117 -4.85 -16.46 6.96
CA ARG A 117 -3.53 -16.92 7.43
C ARG A 117 -3.56 -17.64 8.78
N GLY A 118 -4.67 -17.57 9.51
CA GLY A 118 -4.88 -18.24 10.80
C GLY A 118 -4.76 -17.36 12.06
N TRP A 119 -4.48 -16.05 11.93
CA TRP A 119 -4.33 -15.14 13.09
C TRP A 119 -5.60 -14.97 13.93
N GLY A 120 -6.78 -15.03 13.29
CA GLY A 120 -8.07 -14.93 13.98
C GLY A 120 -8.56 -16.26 14.56
N ASP A 121 -7.99 -17.37 14.10
CA ASP A 121 -8.42 -18.73 14.47
C ASP A 121 -7.70 -19.24 15.72
N ASP A 122 -6.46 -18.78 15.97
CA ASP A 122 -5.73 -19.03 17.22
C ASP A 122 -5.08 -17.73 17.74
N PRO A 123 -5.78 -17.00 18.63
CA PRO A 123 -5.31 -15.73 19.17
C PRO A 123 -3.98 -15.84 19.95
N GLN A 124 -3.65 -17.01 20.52
CA GLN A 124 -2.39 -17.17 21.26
C GLN A 124 -1.18 -17.08 20.32
N LYS A 125 -1.32 -17.57 19.08
CA LYS A 125 -0.24 -17.51 18.08
C LYS A 125 0.10 -16.10 17.62
N LEU A 126 -0.85 -15.16 17.71
CA LEU A 126 -0.60 -13.74 17.45
C LEU A 126 0.48 -13.18 18.40
N TYR A 127 0.53 -13.66 19.65
CA TYR A 127 1.46 -13.19 20.66
C TYR A 127 2.76 -13.98 20.70
N HIS A 128 2.74 -15.27 20.33
CA HIS A 128 3.87 -16.18 20.52
C HIS A 128 4.62 -16.55 19.25
N SER A 129 4.06 -16.34 18.06
CA SER A 129 4.72 -16.67 16.79
C SER A 129 5.03 -15.42 15.97
N THR A 130 6.32 -15.12 15.83
CA THR A 130 6.80 -14.05 14.92
C THR A 130 6.76 -14.49 13.44
N GLN A 131 6.62 -15.79 13.17
CA GLN A 131 6.55 -16.38 11.83
C GLN A 131 5.46 -17.44 11.79
N LEU A 132 4.24 -17.02 11.45
CA LEU A 132 3.12 -17.95 11.30
C LEU A 132 3.25 -18.72 9.97
N TRP A 133 3.51 -20.03 10.08
CA TRP A 133 3.50 -20.95 8.94
C TRP A 133 2.07 -21.18 8.45
N PRO A 134 1.85 -21.47 7.15
CA PRO A 134 0.50 -21.72 6.65
C PRO A 134 -0.10 -22.98 7.27
N HIS A 135 -1.40 -22.95 7.57
CA HIS A 135 -2.12 -24.12 8.09
C HIS A 135 -2.51 -25.11 6.97
N HIS A 136 -3.09 -26.25 7.37
CA HIS A 136 -3.42 -27.35 6.47
C HIS A 136 -4.38 -26.94 5.34
N GLN A 137 -5.44 -26.17 5.63
CA GLN A 137 -6.35 -25.70 4.58
C GLN A 137 -5.67 -24.73 3.60
N TYR A 138 -4.82 -23.81 4.07
CA TYR A 138 -4.07 -22.91 3.19
C TYR A 138 -3.16 -23.71 2.25
N THR A 139 -2.49 -24.73 2.79
CA THR A 139 -1.64 -25.64 2.02
C THR A 139 -2.44 -26.45 1.01
N ALA A 140 -3.55 -27.05 1.45
CA ALA A 140 -4.43 -27.84 0.61
C ALA A 140 -5.02 -27.01 -0.54
N PHE A 141 -5.32 -25.73 -0.31
CA PHE A 141 -5.80 -24.82 -1.33
C PHE A 141 -4.85 -24.69 -2.52
N TYR A 142 -3.58 -24.38 -2.26
CA TYR A 142 -2.59 -24.25 -3.33
C TYR A 142 -2.29 -25.58 -4.03
N LEU A 143 -2.19 -26.68 -3.28
CA LEU A 143 -2.02 -28.01 -3.87
C LEU A 143 -3.21 -28.41 -4.76
N TRP A 144 -4.42 -28.05 -4.34
CA TRP A 144 -5.63 -28.34 -5.09
C TRP A 144 -5.71 -27.57 -6.40
N LEU A 145 -5.29 -26.29 -6.43
CA LEU A 145 -5.24 -25.53 -7.69
C LEU A 145 -4.45 -26.31 -8.76
N LYS A 146 -3.31 -26.89 -8.38
CA LYS A 146 -2.43 -27.59 -9.29
C LYS A 146 -2.84 -29.04 -9.58
N HIS A 147 -3.07 -29.84 -8.56
CA HIS A 147 -3.26 -31.28 -8.75
C HIS A 147 -4.74 -31.67 -8.84
N GLY A 148 -5.63 -30.89 -8.23
CA GLY A 148 -7.08 -31.14 -8.20
C GLY A 148 -7.79 -30.48 -9.37
N PHE A 149 -7.78 -29.15 -9.39
CA PHE A 149 -8.36 -28.37 -10.49
C PHE A 149 -7.52 -28.46 -11.76
N LYS A 150 -6.19 -28.64 -11.64
CA LYS A 150 -5.24 -28.65 -12.75
C LYS A 150 -5.22 -27.32 -13.50
N ALA A 151 -5.09 -26.23 -12.74
CA ALA A 151 -4.93 -24.90 -13.27
C ALA A 151 -3.71 -24.82 -14.20
N ASP A 152 -3.91 -24.27 -15.39
CA ASP A 152 -2.81 -23.88 -16.29
C ASP A 152 -2.18 -22.54 -15.88
N ALA A 153 -2.97 -21.66 -15.25
CA ALA A 153 -2.53 -20.38 -14.73
C ALA A 153 -3.43 -19.90 -13.57
N MET A 154 -2.91 -19.00 -12.76
CA MET A 154 -3.63 -18.30 -11.69
C MET A 154 -3.66 -16.81 -11.98
N ILE A 155 -4.80 -16.17 -11.70
CA ILE A 155 -4.90 -14.71 -11.62
C ILE A 155 -5.15 -14.37 -10.16
N SER A 156 -4.20 -13.67 -9.54
CA SER A 156 -4.37 -13.18 -8.18
C SER A 156 -4.92 -11.76 -8.26
N LEU A 157 -6.07 -11.50 -7.61
CA LEU A 157 -6.78 -10.22 -7.66
C LEU A 157 -6.82 -9.57 -6.29
N GLY A 158 -6.42 -8.30 -6.21
CA GLY A 158 -6.34 -7.52 -4.97
C GLY A 158 -4.97 -6.86 -4.84
N THR A 159 -4.89 -5.76 -4.07
CA THR A 159 -3.69 -4.94 -3.92
C THR A 159 -2.46 -5.73 -3.45
N HIS A 160 -2.68 -6.86 -2.77
CA HIS A 160 -1.68 -7.90 -2.51
C HIS A 160 -2.38 -9.18 -2.00
N GLY A 161 -1.72 -10.33 -2.13
CA GLY A 161 -2.12 -11.57 -1.46
C GLY A 161 -1.46 -11.69 -0.09
N SER A 162 -1.67 -12.83 0.57
CA SER A 162 -0.91 -13.22 1.77
C SER A 162 0.24 -14.19 1.48
N HIS A 163 0.31 -14.72 0.26
CA HIS A 163 1.18 -15.84 -0.14
C HIS A 163 2.65 -15.43 -0.25
N GLU A 164 2.91 -14.31 -0.89
CA GLU A 164 4.22 -13.72 -1.09
C GLU A 164 4.88 -13.28 0.24
N TRP A 165 4.08 -13.18 1.30
CA TRP A 165 4.49 -12.80 2.66
C TRP A 165 4.69 -13.98 3.60
N LEU A 166 4.52 -15.22 3.14
CA LEU A 166 4.67 -16.41 3.97
C LEU A 166 6.12 -16.62 4.44
N PRO A 167 6.38 -17.42 5.50
CA PRO A 167 7.75 -17.63 6.00
C PRO A 167 8.72 -18.17 4.94
N GLY A 168 9.97 -17.67 4.96
CA GLY A 168 11.02 -18.08 4.02
C GLY A 168 12.02 -16.96 3.69
N LYS A 169 13.03 -17.29 2.88
CA LYS A 169 14.12 -16.37 2.47
C LYS A 169 13.58 -15.10 1.81
N GLN A 170 14.19 -13.95 2.10
CA GLN A 170 13.77 -12.63 1.58
C GLN A 170 13.70 -12.55 0.05
N ALA A 171 14.66 -13.15 -0.65
CA ALA A 171 14.70 -13.33 -2.10
C ALA A 171 15.48 -14.62 -2.42
N GLY A 172 15.37 -15.11 -3.66
CA GLY A 172 16.01 -16.37 -4.06
C GLY A 172 15.47 -17.56 -3.24
N LEU A 173 14.17 -17.79 -3.33
CA LEU A 173 13.47 -18.79 -2.54
C LEU A 173 14.08 -20.18 -2.72
N SER A 174 14.20 -20.92 -1.61
CA SER A 174 14.53 -22.34 -1.65
C SER A 174 13.27 -23.19 -1.78
N GLN A 175 13.44 -24.46 -2.11
CA GLN A 175 12.36 -25.45 -2.16
C GLN A 175 11.68 -25.70 -0.80
N SER A 176 12.24 -25.19 0.31
CA SER A 176 11.61 -25.24 1.65
C SER A 176 10.90 -23.94 2.03
N CYS A 177 10.94 -22.89 1.20
CA CYS A 177 10.25 -21.64 1.46
C CYS A 177 8.75 -21.79 1.17
N ALA A 178 7.91 -21.35 2.10
CA ALA A 178 6.46 -21.53 1.98
C ALA A 178 5.86 -21.01 0.66
N PRO A 179 6.21 -19.81 0.15
CA PRO A 179 5.66 -19.36 -1.12
C PRO A 179 6.00 -20.31 -2.28
N GLU A 180 7.23 -20.84 -2.32
CA GLU A 180 7.74 -21.71 -3.38
C GLU A 180 7.08 -23.10 -3.33
N VAL A 181 6.94 -23.68 -2.14
CA VAL A 181 6.26 -24.97 -1.93
C VAL A 181 4.81 -24.93 -2.39
N LEU A 182 4.13 -23.80 -2.16
CA LEU A 182 2.71 -23.66 -2.44
C LEU A 182 2.43 -23.38 -3.90
N ILE A 183 3.10 -22.39 -4.51
CA ILE A 183 2.78 -21.98 -5.88
C ILE A 183 3.42 -22.88 -6.93
N GLN A 184 4.57 -23.49 -6.61
CA GLN A 184 5.29 -24.42 -7.47
C GLN A 184 5.55 -23.80 -8.86
N GLU A 185 5.21 -24.49 -9.95
CA GLU A 185 5.35 -24.00 -11.32
C GLU A 185 4.13 -23.25 -11.87
N LEU A 186 3.07 -23.03 -11.08
CA LEU A 186 1.86 -22.37 -11.56
C LEU A 186 2.15 -20.91 -11.94
N PRO A 187 1.95 -20.51 -13.21
CA PRO A 187 2.09 -19.11 -13.61
C PRO A 187 1.08 -18.23 -12.87
N ASN A 188 1.54 -17.13 -12.27
CA ASN A 188 0.71 -16.21 -11.51
C ASN A 188 0.69 -14.84 -12.17
N LEU A 189 -0.42 -14.52 -12.84
CA LEU A 189 -0.66 -13.18 -13.37
C LEU A 189 -1.31 -12.34 -12.29
N TYR A 190 -0.82 -11.11 -12.12
CA TYR A 190 -1.16 -10.30 -10.97
C TYR A 190 -1.52 -8.87 -11.40
N PRO A 191 -2.81 -8.58 -11.65
CA PRO A 191 -3.29 -7.20 -11.70
C PRO A 191 -2.88 -6.44 -10.45
N TYR A 192 -2.10 -5.39 -10.60
CA TYR A 192 -1.48 -4.69 -9.47
C TYR A 192 -1.55 -3.18 -9.65
N ILE A 193 -1.80 -2.42 -8.58
CA ILE A 193 -1.85 -0.96 -8.69
C ILE A 193 -0.45 -0.42 -9.00
N MET A 194 -0.36 0.48 -9.98
CA MET A 194 0.94 0.97 -10.50
C MET A 194 1.79 1.69 -9.44
N ASP A 195 1.18 2.29 -8.42
CA ASP A 195 1.86 3.10 -7.40
C ASP A 195 2.25 2.32 -6.13
N ASN A 196 1.87 1.04 -6.01
CA ASN A 196 2.27 0.16 -4.91
C ASN A 196 3.46 -0.72 -5.30
N ILE A 197 4.55 -0.08 -5.69
CA ILE A 197 5.73 -0.77 -6.23
C ILE A 197 6.39 -1.67 -5.19
N GLY A 198 6.49 -1.22 -3.93
CA GLY A 198 7.16 -1.96 -2.86
C GLY A 198 6.58 -3.35 -2.64
N GLU A 199 5.25 -3.45 -2.61
CA GLU A 199 4.55 -4.72 -2.46
C GLU A 199 4.52 -5.50 -3.78
N GLY A 200 4.36 -4.84 -4.93
CA GLY A 200 4.46 -5.51 -6.23
C GLY A 200 5.81 -6.20 -6.44
N LEU A 201 6.92 -5.59 -6.00
CA LEU A 201 8.24 -6.22 -6.02
C LEU A 201 8.31 -7.47 -5.14
N GLN A 202 7.60 -7.49 -4.00
CA GLN A 202 7.48 -8.68 -3.16
C GLN A 202 6.75 -9.80 -3.91
N ALA A 203 5.60 -9.49 -4.54
CA ALA A 203 4.84 -10.43 -5.35
C ALA A 203 5.68 -10.99 -6.52
N LYS A 204 6.49 -10.17 -7.19
CA LYS A 204 7.42 -10.62 -8.23
C LYS A 204 8.50 -11.55 -7.69
N ARG A 205 9.17 -11.16 -6.61
CA ARG A 205 10.35 -11.86 -6.08
C ARG A 205 10.01 -13.14 -5.31
N ARG A 206 8.81 -13.23 -4.73
CA ARG A 206 8.42 -14.35 -3.86
C ARG A 206 7.13 -15.05 -4.27
N GLY A 207 6.23 -14.37 -4.97
CA GLY A 207 4.94 -14.93 -5.43
C GLY A 207 4.93 -15.35 -6.90
N ARG A 208 6.10 -15.35 -7.58
CA ARG A 208 6.24 -15.59 -9.03
C ARG A 208 5.29 -14.73 -9.89
N GLY A 209 4.93 -13.55 -9.39
CA GLY A 209 3.96 -12.67 -10.01
C GLY A 209 4.49 -12.05 -11.30
N VAL A 210 3.78 -12.26 -12.40
CA VAL A 210 3.85 -11.41 -13.59
C VAL A 210 2.84 -10.30 -13.40
N LEU A 211 3.32 -9.12 -13.05
CA LEU A 211 2.42 -8.00 -12.77
C LEU A 211 1.81 -7.50 -14.09
N ILE A 212 0.54 -7.12 -14.03
CA ILE A 212 -0.14 -6.35 -15.04
C ILE A 212 -0.62 -5.08 -14.33
N ASP A 213 0.17 -4.02 -14.43
CA ASP A 213 -0.14 -2.81 -13.69
C ASP A 213 -1.43 -2.16 -14.18
N TYR A 214 -2.14 -1.51 -13.27
CA TYR A 214 -3.36 -0.77 -13.58
C TYR A 214 -3.32 0.63 -13.01
N LEU A 215 -4.08 1.51 -13.66
CA LEU A 215 -4.08 2.93 -13.37
C LEU A 215 -4.64 3.20 -11.97
N ILE A 216 -4.08 4.20 -11.28
CA ILE A 216 -4.76 4.78 -10.12
C ILE A 216 -6.13 5.33 -10.52
N PRO A 217 -7.09 5.48 -9.61
CA PRO A 217 -8.29 6.23 -9.93
C PRO A 217 -7.93 7.63 -10.43
N ALA A 218 -8.68 8.16 -11.38
CA ALA A 218 -8.44 9.52 -11.85
C ALA A 218 -8.59 10.50 -10.68
N MET A 219 -7.68 11.47 -10.64
CA MET A 219 -7.59 12.44 -9.55
C MET A 219 -8.15 13.79 -10.00
N LYS A 220 -8.65 14.55 -9.03
CA LYS A 220 -9.00 15.98 -9.13
C LYS A 220 -8.52 16.72 -7.89
N LYS A 221 -8.58 18.05 -7.90
CA LYS A 221 -8.49 18.82 -6.66
C LYS A 221 -9.74 18.58 -5.83
N ALA A 222 -9.58 18.40 -4.52
CA ALA A 222 -10.68 18.09 -3.61
C ALA A 222 -11.71 19.23 -3.58
N GLY A 223 -11.24 20.48 -3.72
CA GLY A 223 -12.08 21.64 -3.52
C GLY A 223 -12.47 21.79 -2.05
N ILE A 224 -13.39 22.71 -1.77
CA ILE A 224 -13.98 22.91 -0.44
C ILE A 224 -15.49 22.79 -0.54
N TYR A 225 -16.10 22.10 0.42
CA TYR A 225 -17.53 21.83 0.43
C TYR A 225 -18.20 22.45 1.66
N GLU A 226 -19.48 22.82 1.48
CA GLU A 226 -20.43 23.24 2.52
C GLU A 226 -19.80 24.17 3.58
N GLU A 227 -19.66 23.71 4.82
CA GLU A 227 -19.20 24.52 5.94
C GLU A 227 -17.77 25.03 5.79
N TYR A 228 -16.89 24.30 5.09
CA TYR A 228 -15.51 24.75 4.83
C TYR A 228 -15.48 25.91 3.83
N ARG A 229 -16.39 25.91 2.84
CA ARG A 229 -16.54 27.03 1.91
C ARG A 229 -17.10 28.25 2.63
N ASP A 230 -18.12 28.05 3.46
CA ASP A 230 -18.72 29.14 4.23
C ASP A 230 -17.71 29.72 5.24
N MET A 231 -16.81 28.89 5.78
CA MET A 231 -15.65 29.36 6.57
C MET A 231 -14.71 30.25 5.75
N GLY A 232 -14.30 29.82 4.56
CA GLY A 232 -13.44 30.64 3.69
C GLY A 232 -14.05 32.00 3.36
N VAL A 233 -15.36 32.04 3.08
CA VAL A 233 -16.09 33.31 2.86
C VAL A 233 -16.08 34.15 4.13
N LEU A 234 -16.34 33.55 5.30
CA LEU A 234 -16.40 34.28 6.56
C LEU A 234 -15.03 34.86 6.98
N ILE A 235 -13.94 34.14 6.71
CA ILE A 235 -12.56 34.61 6.90
C ILE A 235 -12.27 35.80 5.97
N ALA A 236 -12.64 35.70 4.70
CA ALA A 236 -12.48 36.83 3.76
C ALA A 236 -13.28 38.07 4.19
N GLU A 237 -14.51 37.89 4.66
CA GLU A 237 -15.34 38.97 5.23
C GLU A 237 -14.72 39.57 6.51
N TYR A 238 -14.09 38.75 7.36
CA TYR A 238 -13.37 39.20 8.54
C TYR A 238 -12.16 40.06 8.16
N ASN A 239 -11.35 39.60 7.20
CA ASN A 239 -10.17 40.34 6.72
C ASN A 239 -10.55 41.69 6.09
N ASP A 240 -11.63 41.75 5.32
CA ASP A 240 -12.17 43.02 4.79
C ASP A 240 -12.67 43.95 5.92
N ALA A 241 -13.32 43.38 6.94
CA ALA A 241 -13.83 44.15 8.08
C ALA A 241 -12.72 44.77 8.95
N LEU A 242 -11.56 44.12 9.10
CA LEU A 242 -10.41 44.64 9.86
C LEU A 242 -9.99 46.04 9.39
N THR A 243 -10.09 46.31 8.09
CA THR A 243 -9.71 47.61 7.50
C THR A 243 -10.81 48.68 7.59
N ARG A 244 -12.04 48.30 7.97
CA ARG A 244 -13.23 49.17 7.91
C ARG A 244 -13.82 49.49 9.27
N SER A 245 -14.01 48.49 10.13
CA SER A 245 -14.65 48.63 11.43
C SER A 245 -14.23 47.50 12.38
N ALA A 246 -13.63 47.87 13.50
CA ALA A 246 -13.24 46.92 14.55
C ALA A 246 -14.43 46.15 15.12
N GLU A 247 -15.58 46.80 15.30
CA GLU A 247 -16.80 46.17 15.83
C GLU A 247 -17.35 45.10 14.87
N LEU A 248 -17.31 45.38 13.56
CA LEU A 248 -17.73 44.43 12.54
C LEU A 248 -16.77 43.22 12.51
N ALA A 249 -15.46 43.47 12.55
CA ALA A 249 -14.45 42.42 12.59
C ALA A 249 -14.63 41.52 13.83
N GLU A 250 -14.88 42.10 15.01
CA GLU A 250 -15.11 41.33 16.23
C GLU A 250 -16.35 40.41 16.12
N GLN A 251 -17.44 40.88 15.52
CA GLN A 251 -18.61 40.05 15.28
C GLN A 251 -18.33 38.90 14.31
N LYS A 252 -17.56 39.14 13.24
CA LYS A 252 -17.17 38.09 12.29
C LYS A 252 -16.24 37.07 12.96
N LEU A 253 -15.28 37.52 13.76
CA LEU A 253 -14.40 36.65 14.54
C LEU A 253 -15.19 35.76 15.50
N ARG A 254 -16.22 36.27 16.18
CA ARG A 254 -17.10 35.43 17.02
C ARG A 254 -17.79 34.32 16.21
N ARG A 255 -18.25 34.61 15.00
CA ARG A 255 -18.86 33.59 14.12
C ARG A 255 -17.83 32.56 13.64
N ILE A 256 -16.60 32.99 13.35
CA ILE A 256 -15.49 32.08 13.04
C ILE A 256 -15.24 31.15 14.24
N LYS A 257 -15.15 31.71 15.45
CA LYS A 257 -14.97 30.95 16.70
C LYS A 257 -16.02 29.85 16.88
N ASP A 258 -17.29 30.20 16.68
CA ASP A 258 -18.39 29.23 16.82
C ASP A 258 -18.30 28.12 15.78
N MET A 259 -17.96 28.47 14.55
CA MET A 259 -17.88 27.50 13.45
C MET A 259 -16.64 26.59 13.56
N VAL A 260 -15.50 27.12 14.00
CA VAL A 260 -14.28 26.35 14.30
C VAL A 260 -14.58 25.29 15.35
N LYS A 261 -15.22 25.67 16.47
CA LYS A 261 -15.62 24.73 17.54
C LYS A 261 -16.65 23.70 17.08
N LYS A 262 -17.58 24.11 16.21
CA LYS A 262 -18.60 23.19 15.65
C LYS A 262 -17.97 22.13 14.75
N LEU A 263 -16.99 22.52 13.93
CA LEU A 263 -16.29 21.61 13.02
C LEU A 263 -15.19 20.81 13.71
N GLY A 264 -14.75 21.23 14.90
CA GLY A 264 -13.65 20.60 15.64
C GLY A 264 -12.26 21.01 15.16
N LEU A 265 -12.16 22.08 14.37
CA LEU A 265 -10.90 22.56 13.79
C LEU A 265 -9.93 23.10 14.84
N ASP A 266 -10.43 23.55 15.99
CA ASP A 266 -9.62 23.90 17.15
C ASP A 266 -8.78 22.72 17.64
N LYS A 267 -9.33 21.49 17.55
CA LYS A 267 -8.62 20.27 17.94
C LYS A 267 -7.68 19.77 16.85
N ASP A 268 -8.11 19.86 15.60
CA ASP A 268 -7.32 19.39 14.46
C ASP A 268 -6.05 20.24 14.28
N LEU A 269 -6.16 21.55 14.48
CA LEU A 269 -5.06 22.51 14.39
C LEU A 269 -4.39 22.81 15.74
N LEU A 270 -4.86 22.21 16.84
CA LEU A 270 -4.33 22.41 18.19
C LEU A 270 -4.33 23.90 18.63
N LEU A 271 -5.39 24.63 18.26
CA LEU A 271 -5.56 26.04 18.57
C LEU A 271 -6.09 26.20 20.01
N GLU A 272 -5.27 26.76 20.89
CA GLU A 272 -5.68 27.07 22.27
C GLU A 272 -6.64 28.27 22.32
N GLU A 273 -6.36 29.29 21.49
CA GLU A 273 -7.20 30.46 21.28
C GLU A 273 -7.40 30.70 19.78
N ILE A 274 -8.48 31.40 19.43
CA ILE A 274 -8.81 31.75 18.05
C ILE A 274 -8.67 33.27 17.94
N ASP A 275 -7.44 33.73 17.76
CA ASP A 275 -7.08 35.11 17.50
C ASP A 275 -6.81 35.34 15.99
N GLU A 276 -6.22 36.47 15.63
CA GLU A 276 -5.92 36.80 14.22
C GLU A 276 -4.91 35.83 13.59
N GLU A 277 -3.89 35.39 14.35
CA GLU A 277 -2.89 34.41 13.89
C GLU A 277 -3.55 33.04 13.65
N ALA A 278 -4.43 32.61 14.54
CA ALA A 278 -5.20 31.38 14.35
C ALA A 278 -6.13 31.45 13.11
N VAL A 279 -6.66 32.63 12.78
CA VAL A 279 -7.47 32.83 11.56
C VAL A 279 -6.62 32.72 10.30
N GLU A 280 -5.39 33.26 10.29
CA GLU A 280 -4.44 33.06 9.19
C GLU A 280 -4.08 31.57 9.02
N GLU A 281 -3.82 30.85 10.12
CA GLU A 281 -3.55 29.41 10.08
C GLU A 281 -4.74 28.61 9.54
N LEU A 282 -5.97 28.98 9.93
CA LEU A 282 -7.20 28.41 9.38
C LEU A 282 -7.34 28.69 7.88
N GLU A 283 -7.03 29.90 7.43
CA GLU A 283 -7.07 30.25 6.00
C GLU A 283 -6.10 29.39 5.19
N HIS A 284 -4.85 29.25 5.67
CA HIS A 284 -3.85 28.39 5.05
C HIS A 284 -4.31 26.94 5.01
N TYR A 285 -4.85 26.42 6.11
CA TYR A 285 -5.38 25.06 6.19
C TYR A 285 -6.51 24.82 5.17
N LEU A 286 -7.44 25.77 5.01
CA LEU A 286 -8.51 25.66 4.01
C LEU A 286 -7.97 25.64 2.58
N VAL A 287 -6.96 26.46 2.28
CA VAL A 287 -6.29 26.45 0.96
C VAL A 287 -5.59 25.12 0.72
N GLU A 288 -4.90 24.56 1.71
CA GLU A 288 -4.28 23.24 1.61
C GLU A 288 -5.31 22.14 1.33
N LEU A 289 -6.45 22.14 2.05
CA LEU A 289 -7.55 21.21 1.80
C LEU A 289 -8.12 21.36 0.39
N GLN A 290 -8.29 22.60 -0.08
CA GLN A 290 -8.82 22.88 -1.41
C GLN A 290 -7.92 22.32 -2.52
N GLU A 291 -6.61 22.46 -2.35
CA GLU A 291 -5.58 22.05 -3.31
C GLU A 291 -5.17 20.57 -3.19
N ALA A 292 -5.63 19.87 -2.15
CA ALA A 292 -5.36 18.46 -1.97
C ALA A 292 -5.94 17.62 -3.12
N TYR A 293 -5.26 16.54 -3.50
CA TYR A 293 -5.74 15.65 -4.55
C TYR A 293 -6.69 14.60 -4.00
N ALA A 294 -7.84 14.43 -4.64
CA ALA A 294 -8.84 13.43 -4.31
C ALA A 294 -9.21 12.58 -5.55
N PRO A 295 -9.47 11.28 -5.39
CA PRO A 295 -9.94 10.45 -6.50
C PRO A 295 -11.40 10.76 -6.86
N TYR A 296 -11.76 10.66 -8.14
CA TYR A 296 -13.16 10.69 -8.58
C TYR A 296 -13.96 9.48 -8.12
N GLY A 297 -13.28 8.35 -7.90
CA GLY A 297 -13.90 7.08 -7.55
C GLY A 297 -12.86 5.97 -7.50
N MET A 298 -13.21 4.81 -8.03
CA MET A 298 -12.31 3.66 -8.14
C MET A 298 -11.98 3.39 -9.60
N HIS A 299 -10.75 2.95 -9.87
CA HIS A 299 -10.37 2.44 -11.18
C HIS A 299 -11.11 1.15 -11.52
N THR A 300 -11.47 0.98 -12.78
CA THR A 300 -11.95 -0.30 -13.31
C THR A 300 -10.95 -0.82 -14.32
N PHE A 301 -10.35 -1.97 -14.02
CA PHE A 301 -9.33 -2.60 -14.86
C PHE A 301 -9.79 -2.70 -16.32
N GLY A 302 -8.97 -2.21 -17.25
CA GLY A 302 -9.29 -2.15 -18.68
C GLY A 302 -10.10 -0.93 -19.14
N ILE A 303 -10.60 -0.10 -18.23
CA ILE A 303 -11.46 1.05 -18.55
C ILE A 303 -10.71 2.34 -18.25
N SER A 304 -10.50 3.16 -19.28
CA SER A 304 -9.90 4.48 -19.13
C SER A 304 -10.89 5.52 -18.60
N PRO A 305 -10.40 6.56 -17.89
CA PRO A 305 -11.22 7.72 -17.54
C PRO A 305 -11.75 8.41 -18.80
N GLN A 306 -12.92 9.05 -18.68
CA GLN A 306 -13.64 9.67 -19.81
C GLN A 306 -14.21 11.04 -19.44
N GLY A 307 -14.48 11.87 -20.46
CA GLY A 307 -15.20 13.12 -20.27
C GLY A 307 -14.44 14.12 -19.38
N GLU A 308 -15.11 14.62 -18.35
CA GLU A 308 -14.55 15.60 -17.40
C GLU A 308 -13.45 15.01 -16.51
N GLU A 309 -13.64 13.77 -16.05
CA GLU A 309 -12.66 13.02 -15.24
C GLU A 309 -11.29 12.94 -15.95
N LEU A 310 -11.29 12.60 -17.24
CA LEU A 310 -10.07 12.54 -18.04
C LEU A 310 -9.41 13.92 -18.18
N LYS A 311 -10.20 14.96 -18.44
CA LYS A 311 -9.68 16.32 -18.67
C LYS A 311 -9.00 16.87 -17.43
N GLU A 312 -9.65 16.79 -16.27
CA GLU A 312 -9.07 17.25 -15.00
C GLU A 312 -7.84 16.44 -14.63
N PHE A 313 -7.88 15.11 -14.81
CA PHE A 313 -6.72 14.28 -14.47
C PHE A 313 -5.52 14.54 -15.39
N CYS A 314 -5.73 14.70 -16.70
CA CYS A 314 -4.70 15.12 -17.63
C CYS A 314 -4.07 16.47 -17.24
N GLN A 315 -4.90 17.42 -16.81
CA GLN A 315 -4.44 18.74 -16.37
C GLN A 315 -3.58 18.64 -15.11
N LEU A 316 -3.98 17.85 -14.11
CA LEU A 316 -3.18 17.63 -12.91
C LEU A 316 -1.84 16.96 -13.21
N VAL A 317 -1.83 15.95 -14.09
CA VAL A 317 -0.58 15.31 -14.53
C VAL A 317 0.30 16.32 -15.26
N LYS A 318 -0.29 17.18 -16.10
CA LYS A 318 0.44 18.23 -16.83
C LYS A 318 1.06 19.28 -15.91
N GLU A 319 0.38 19.69 -14.84
CA GLU A 319 0.90 20.64 -13.84
C GLU A 319 2.16 20.15 -13.14
N ARG A 320 2.35 18.82 -13.05
CA ARG A 320 3.55 18.20 -12.45
C ARG A 320 4.63 17.82 -13.46
N ASN A 321 4.30 17.78 -14.74
CA ASN A 321 5.17 17.33 -15.84
C ASN A 321 5.07 18.33 -17.00
N GLU A 322 5.51 19.56 -16.76
CA GLU A 322 5.34 20.71 -17.66
C GLU A 322 5.98 20.49 -19.04
N GLU A 323 6.97 19.61 -19.14
CA GLU A 323 7.68 19.26 -20.37
C GLU A 323 6.88 18.35 -21.32
N VAL A 324 5.89 17.59 -20.82
CA VAL A 324 5.16 16.58 -21.61
C VAL A 324 3.92 17.17 -22.25
N ALA A 325 3.66 16.89 -23.53
CA ALA A 325 2.49 17.42 -24.22
C ALA A 325 1.18 16.84 -23.66
N LEU A 326 0.14 17.68 -23.49
CA LEU A 326 -1.16 17.26 -22.97
C LEU A 326 -1.79 16.13 -23.82
N SER A 327 -1.59 16.17 -25.14
CA SER A 327 -2.06 15.13 -26.07
C SER A 327 -1.39 13.77 -25.86
N GLU A 328 -0.14 13.76 -25.41
CA GLU A 328 0.58 12.53 -25.07
C GLU A 328 0.09 11.94 -23.75
N ILE A 329 -0.11 12.79 -22.75
CA ILE A 329 -0.72 12.42 -21.46
C ILE A 329 -2.10 11.79 -21.71
N GLU A 330 -2.96 12.47 -22.47
CA GLU A 330 -4.31 11.98 -22.78
C GLU A 330 -4.28 10.63 -23.52
N LYS A 331 -3.39 10.47 -24.51
CA LYS A 331 -3.21 9.21 -25.22
C LYS A 331 -2.83 8.06 -24.27
N ASN A 332 -1.93 8.31 -23.33
CA ASN A 332 -1.46 7.29 -22.41
C ASN A 332 -2.52 6.95 -21.35
N LEU A 333 -3.24 7.94 -20.82
CA LEU A 333 -4.35 7.72 -19.87
C LEU A 333 -5.56 7.05 -20.51
N THR A 334 -5.75 7.19 -21.82
CA THR A 334 -6.81 6.52 -22.58
C THR A 334 -6.42 5.12 -23.09
N SER A 335 -5.24 4.61 -22.70
CA SER A 335 -4.73 3.32 -23.13
C SER A 335 -4.91 2.19 -22.11
N CYS A 336 -5.85 2.31 -21.16
CA CYS A 336 -6.09 1.28 -20.14
C CYS A 336 -6.61 -0.05 -20.73
N TYR A 337 -7.09 -0.08 -21.98
CA TYR A 337 -7.42 -1.32 -22.67
C TYR A 337 -6.22 -2.30 -22.73
N LEU A 338 -5.00 -1.77 -22.72
CA LEU A 338 -3.76 -2.55 -22.63
C LEU A 338 -3.67 -3.39 -21.35
N GLU A 339 -4.29 -2.97 -20.24
CA GLU A 339 -4.36 -3.76 -19.00
C GLU A 339 -5.04 -5.10 -19.26
N THR A 340 -6.16 -5.09 -19.98
CA THR A 340 -6.90 -6.31 -20.33
C THR A 340 -6.19 -7.10 -21.42
N ASP A 341 -5.72 -6.43 -22.47
CA ASP A 341 -5.04 -7.10 -23.59
C ASP A 341 -3.76 -7.81 -23.14
N ARG A 342 -2.99 -7.20 -22.23
CA ARG A 342 -1.74 -7.79 -21.71
C ARG A 342 -2.01 -8.87 -20.67
N LEU A 343 -3.09 -8.79 -19.90
CA LEU A 343 -3.54 -9.90 -19.07
C LEU A 343 -3.89 -11.12 -19.95
N ILE A 344 -4.67 -10.92 -21.01
CA ILE A 344 -5.03 -11.99 -21.96
C ILE A 344 -3.77 -12.52 -22.66
N GLY A 345 -2.90 -11.63 -23.16
CA GLY A 345 -1.65 -12.01 -23.80
C GLY A 345 -0.73 -12.80 -22.86
N GLY A 346 -0.67 -12.43 -21.58
CA GLY A 346 0.08 -13.16 -20.57
C GLY A 346 -0.49 -14.57 -20.32
N LEU A 347 -1.82 -14.73 -20.32
CA LEU A 347 -2.46 -16.05 -20.23
C LEU A 347 -2.17 -16.92 -21.46
N GLU A 348 -1.96 -16.30 -22.62
CA GLU A 348 -1.50 -16.96 -23.86
C GLU A 348 0.03 -17.22 -23.86
N GLY A 349 0.74 -16.88 -22.79
CA GLY A 349 2.19 -17.06 -22.67
C GLY A 349 3.03 -16.03 -23.43
N LYS A 350 2.45 -14.89 -23.83
CA LYS A 350 3.19 -13.79 -24.48
C LYS A 350 3.98 -12.97 -23.46
N TYR A 351 5.01 -12.28 -23.95
CA TYR A 351 5.78 -11.35 -23.14
C TYR A 351 4.93 -10.14 -22.73
N VAL A 352 4.91 -9.84 -21.43
CA VAL A 352 4.34 -8.61 -20.87
C VAL A 352 5.44 -7.56 -20.77
N PRO A 353 5.32 -6.39 -21.44
CA PRO A 353 6.31 -5.32 -21.40
C PRO A 353 6.63 -4.86 -19.98
N SER A 354 7.87 -4.45 -19.74
CA SER A 354 8.29 -3.86 -18.46
C SER A 354 8.33 -2.33 -18.57
N ALA A 355 7.89 -1.64 -17.52
CA ALA A 355 7.96 -0.19 -17.37
C ALA A 355 8.27 0.17 -15.92
N GLN A 356 8.66 1.41 -15.65
CA GLN A 356 8.81 1.86 -14.27
C GLN A 356 7.42 2.12 -13.68
N GLY A 357 7.16 1.65 -12.45
CA GLY A 357 5.89 1.95 -11.77
C GLY A 357 5.85 3.38 -11.20
N ASN A 358 4.90 3.62 -10.30
CA ASN A 358 4.53 4.86 -9.60
C ASN A 358 3.32 5.57 -10.21
N ASP A 359 2.73 6.52 -9.49
CA ASP A 359 1.61 7.30 -10.01
C ASP A 359 2.05 8.32 -11.08
N PRO A 360 1.18 8.68 -12.03
CA PRO A 360 1.53 9.57 -13.14
C PRO A 360 1.81 11.03 -12.73
N LEU A 361 1.43 11.46 -11.51
CA LEU A 361 1.81 12.79 -11.01
C LEU A 361 3.29 12.84 -10.62
N ARG A 362 3.87 11.69 -10.23
CA ARG A 362 5.27 11.55 -9.82
C ARG A 362 6.17 10.95 -10.90
N ASN A 363 5.64 10.05 -11.74
CA ASN A 363 6.38 9.41 -12.81
C ASN A 363 5.51 9.27 -14.06
N ILE A 364 5.70 10.17 -15.01
CA ILE A 364 4.95 10.13 -16.27
C ILE A 364 5.24 8.88 -17.11
N ASP A 365 6.44 8.29 -16.99
CA ASP A 365 6.84 7.09 -17.73
C ASP A 365 6.11 5.82 -17.24
N ALA A 366 5.33 5.92 -16.17
CA ALA A 366 4.51 4.82 -15.66
C ALA A 366 3.21 4.60 -16.46
N ILE A 367 2.80 5.56 -17.29
CA ILE A 367 1.69 5.41 -18.24
C ILE A 367 2.22 5.27 -19.68
N PRO A 368 1.59 4.44 -20.53
CA PRO A 368 0.34 3.71 -20.31
C PRO A 368 0.53 2.44 -19.46
N THR A 369 -0.52 2.05 -18.74
CA THR A 369 -0.57 0.88 -17.86
C THR A 369 -0.73 -0.45 -18.61
N GLY A 370 -0.75 -1.56 -17.88
CA GLY A 370 -0.71 -2.94 -18.33
C GLY A 370 0.69 -3.57 -18.31
N ASN A 371 1.70 -2.90 -17.77
CA ASN A 371 3.09 -3.38 -17.78
C ASN A 371 3.41 -4.25 -16.55
N ASN A 372 4.45 -5.05 -16.68
CA ASN A 372 5.08 -5.76 -15.59
C ASN A 372 6.11 -4.86 -14.90
N PHE A 373 5.63 -3.91 -14.08
CA PHE A 373 6.47 -2.82 -13.60
C PHE A 373 7.72 -3.27 -12.84
N TYR A 374 8.74 -2.42 -12.82
CA TYR A 374 9.89 -2.52 -11.92
C TYR A 374 9.99 -1.25 -11.06
N GLY A 375 10.72 -1.36 -9.96
CA GLY A 375 11.01 -0.22 -9.08
C GLY A 375 12.32 0.47 -9.41
N PHE A 376 12.80 1.29 -8.48
CA PHE A 376 14.04 2.02 -8.57
C PHE A 376 15.31 1.15 -8.41
N ASP A 377 16.46 1.71 -8.78
CA ASP A 377 17.79 1.14 -8.46
C ASP A 377 18.14 1.49 -6.99
N PRO A 378 18.18 0.50 -6.08
CA PRO A 378 18.45 0.76 -4.66
C PRO A 378 19.85 1.33 -4.42
N ALA A 379 20.81 1.12 -5.33
CA ALA A 379 22.14 1.68 -5.19
C ALA A 379 22.17 3.20 -5.44
N LYS A 380 21.15 3.79 -6.06
CA LYS A 380 21.06 5.24 -6.32
C LYS A 380 20.41 6.02 -5.17
N VAL A 381 20.09 5.35 -4.05
CA VAL A 381 19.32 5.93 -2.96
C VAL A 381 20.17 6.10 -1.69
N PRO A 382 20.22 7.29 -1.06
CA PRO A 382 19.49 8.51 -1.44
C PRO A 382 20.06 9.19 -2.69
N SER A 383 19.20 9.84 -3.47
CA SER A 383 19.66 10.75 -4.53
C SER A 383 20.31 12.01 -3.93
N LYS A 384 21.04 12.77 -4.75
CA LYS A 384 21.70 14.01 -4.30
C LYS A 384 20.69 15.05 -3.81
N ASP A 385 19.56 15.18 -4.50
CA ASP A 385 18.52 16.14 -4.15
C ASP A 385 17.69 15.65 -2.96
N ALA A 386 17.41 14.34 -2.88
CA ALA A 386 16.81 13.73 -1.70
C ALA A 386 17.68 13.93 -0.44
N TYR A 387 19.02 13.86 -0.55
CA TYR A 387 19.91 14.15 0.57
C TYR A 387 19.85 15.64 0.99
N LYS A 388 19.77 16.58 0.04
CA LYS A 388 19.62 18.01 0.37
C LYS A 388 18.31 18.26 1.12
N LEU A 389 17.20 17.66 0.66
CA LEU A 389 15.91 17.76 1.33
C LEU A 389 15.94 17.10 2.71
N GLY A 390 16.54 15.90 2.83
CA GLY A 390 16.67 15.20 4.09
C GLY A 390 17.55 15.94 5.11
N LYS A 391 18.59 16.65 4.64
CA LYS A 391 19.37 17.57 5.47
C LYS A 391 18.49 18.66 6.07
N LYS A 392 17.65 19.32 5.25
CA LYS A 392 16.73 20.37 5.71
C LYS A 392 15.76 19.82 6.76
N GLN A 393 15.14 18.68 6.50
CA GLN A 393 14.23 18.02 7.46
C GLN A 393 14.93 17.68 8.79
N ALA A 394 16.16 17.15 8.72
CA ALA A 394 16.93 16.84 9.93
C ALA A 394 17.27 18.10 10.75
N GLN A 395 17.52 19.23 10.09
CA GLN A 395 17.77 20.51 10.76
C GLN A 395 16.50 21.03 11.43
N GLU A 396 15.38 21.06 10.71
CA GLU A 396 14.08 21.49 11.23
C GLU A 396 13.64 20.65 12.44
N MET A 397 13.82 19.33 12.40
CA MET A 397 13.51 18.44 13.53
C MET A 397 14.33 18.79 14.78
N VAL A 398 15.63 19.04 14.61
CA VAL A 398 16.53 19.36 15.72
C VAL A 398 16.25 20.77 16.26
N GLU A 399 16.05 21.75 15.39
CA GLU A 399 15.75 23.13 15.75
C GLU A 399 14.43 23.25 16.49
N LYS A 400 13.39 22.55 16.03
CA LYS A 400 12.10 22.47 16.72
C LYS A 400 12.27 21.91 18.14
N TYR A 401 12.97 20.78 18.29
CA TYR A 401 13.20 20.19 19.61
C TYR A 401 14.03 21.11 20.53
N LEU A 402 15.07 21.75 19.98
CA LEU A 402 15.91 22.68 20.73
C LEU A 402 15.11 23.91 21.20
N LYS A 403 14.23 24.44 20.36
CA LYS A 403 13.33 25.55 20.72
C LYS A 403 12.37 25.16 21.85
N GLU A 404 11.82 23.95 21.80
CA GLU A 404 10.83 23.46 22.77
C GLU A 404 11.44 23.02 24.11
N LYS A 405 12.65 22.43 24.11
CA LYS A 405 13.26 21.79 25.28
C LYS A 405 14.55 22.45 25.78
N GLY A 406 15.11 23.39 25.02
CA GLY A 406 16.36 24.09 25.35
C GLY A 406 17.62 23.21 25.26
N THR A 407 17.50 21.95 24.86
CA THR A 407 18.60 20.99 24.70
C THR A 407 18.48 20.24 23.38
N TYR A 408 19.59 19.67 22.90
CA TYR A 408 19.57 18.80 21.72
C TYR A 408 18.97 17.43 22.05
N PRO A 409 18.22 16.81 21.14
CA PRO A 409 17.72 15.45 21.36
C PRO A 409 18.89 14.46 21.38
N GLU A 410 18.91 13.54 22.34
CA GLU A 410 19.96 12.50 22.37
C GLU A 410 19.70 11.41 21.32
N LYS A 411 18.42 11.12 21.06
CA LYS A 411 17.97 10.05 20.17
C LYS A 411 16.68 10.42 19.45
N ILE A 412 16.59 10.08 18.16
CA ILE A 412 15.37 10.24 17.34
C ILE A 412 14.97 8.88 16.76
N GLY A 413 13.67 8.56 16.82
CA GLY A 413 13.09 7.40 16.18
C GLY A 413 12.59 7.72 14.76
N LEU A 414 12.98 6.93 13.75
CA LEU A 414 12.51 7.10 12.37
C LEU A 414 11.94 5.77 11.83
N ILE A 415 10.72 5.80 11.28
CA ILE A 415 10.09 4.62 10.67
C ILE A 415 10.27 4.70 9.15
N PHE A 416 10.83 3.66 8.56
CA PHE A 416 11.06 3.59 7.12
C PHE A 416 10.06 2.65 6.45
N TRP A 417 9.50 3.12 5.35
CA TRP A 417 8.64 2.33 4.46
C TRP A 417 9.24 2.31 3.05
N SER A 418 9.18 1.13 2.42
CA SER A 418 9.75 0.90 1.09
C SER A 418 9.04 1.69 0.01
N ILE A 419 7.75 1.97 0.20
CA ILE A 419 6.94 2.82 -0.66
C ILE A 419 7.41 4.27 -0.56
N GLU A 420 7.66 4.77 0.66
CA GLU A 420 8.11 6.15 0.86
C GLU A 420 9.51 6.39 0.32
N LEU A 421 10.42 5.43 0.47
CA LEU A 421 11.76 5.50 -0.10
C LEU A 421 11.72 5.69 -1.63
N GLN A 422 10.72 5.11 -2.28
CA GLN A 422 10.52 5.24 -3.73
C GLN A 422 9.96 6.60 -4.10
N ARG A 423 8.93 7.03 -3.37
CA ARG A 423 8.23 8.30 -3.64
C ARG A 423 9.12 9.53 -3.43
N ASN A 424 10.11 9.44 -2.53
CA ASN A 424 10.97 10.58 -2.17
C ASN A 424 12.46 10.35 -2.44
N GLU A 425 12.80 9.35 -3.27
CA GLU A 425 14.17 8.98 -3.64
C GLU A 425 15.12 8.79 -2.44
N GLY A 426 14.57 8.38 -1.28
CA GLY A 426 15.29 8.15 -0.03
C GLY A 426 15.57 9.38 0.80
N THR A 427 14.74 10.42 0.73
CA THR A 427 14.84 11.61 1.58
C THR A 427 14.97 11.22 3.07
N GLN A 428 14.20 10.22 3.54
CA GLN A 428 14.29 9.71 4.91
C GLN A 428 15.66 9.11 5.27
N VAL A 429 16.33 8.44 4.33
CA VAL A 429 17.70 7.94 4.51
C VAL A 429 18.67 9.11 4.64
N GLY A 430 18.47 10.15 3.82
CA GLY A 430 19.24 11.39 3.90
C GLY A 430 19.08 12.07 5.26
N THR A 431 17.84 12.16 5.77
CA THR A 431 17.53 12.68 7.10
C THR A 431 18.28 11.91 8.19
N ALA A 432 18.19 10.57 8.18
CA ALA A 432 18.89 9.73 9.15
C ALA A 432 20.42 9.89 9.11
N LEU A 433 21.02 9.88 7.91
CA LEU A 433 22.45 10.11 7.74
C LEU A 433 22.87 11.49 8.27
N HIS A 434 22.09 12.53 7.96
CA HIS A 434 22.42 13.88 8.40
C HIS A 434 22.30 14.02 9.92
N LEU A 435 21.28 13.44 10.56
CA LEU A 435 21.14 13.39 12.03
C LEU A 435 22.39 12.79 12.69
N LEU A 436 22.89 11.67 12.18
CA LEU A 436 24.14 11.02 12.62
C LEU A 436 25.40 11.87 12.36
N GLY A 437 25.30 12.94 11.58
CA GLY A 437 26.44 13.76 11.16
C GLY A 437 27.23 13.14 10.02
N MET A 438 26.56 12.40 9.13
CA MET A 438 27.13 11.73 7.97
C MET A 438 26.57 12.31 6.66
N LYS A 439 27.35 12.18 5.59
CA LYS A 439 26.92 12.45 4.20
C LYS A 439 27.22 11.24 3.32
N PRO A 440 26.34 10.89 2.37
CA PRO A 440 26.61 9.86 1.38
C PRO A 440 27.65 10.34 0.35
N VAL A 441 28.39 9.38 -0.21
CA VAL A 441 29.31 9.56 -1.34
C VAL A 441 28.67 8.93 -2.57
N TRP A 442 28.69 9.62 -3.70
CA TRP A 442 28.21 9.09 -4.97
C TRP A 442 29.35 8.87 -5.97
N ASP A 443 29.26 7.80 -6.74
CA ASP A 443 30.12 7.55 -7.89
C ASP A 443 29.70 8.37 -9.12
N LYS A 444 30.42 8.19 -10.23
CA LYS A 444 30.15 8.86 -11.52
C LYS A 444 28.78 8.52 -12.14
N ASN A 445 28.15 7.43 -11.71
CA ASN A 445 26.84 6.96 -12.17
C ASN A 445 25.71 7.34 -11.19
N ASN A 446 25.99 8.23 -10.24
CA ASN A 446 25.10 8.62 -9.15
C ASN A 446 24.68 7.46 -8.23
N LYS A 447 25.45 6.37 -8.18
CA LYS A 447 25.26 5.31 -7.18
C LYS A 447 25.97 5.71 -5.91
N VAL A 448 25.34 5.48 -4.77
CA VAL A 448 25.97 5.63 -3.47
C VAL A 448 27.11 4.61 -3.37
N SER A 449 28.29 5.06 -2.96
CA SER A 449 29.49 4.21 -2.82
C SER A 449 29.97 4.09 -1.38
N GLY A 450 29.36 4.84 -0.46
CA GLY A 450 29.69 4.84 0.96
C GLY A 450 29.19 6.09 1.66
N VAL A 451 29.69 6.33 2.88
CA VAL A 451 29.36 7.50 3.71
C VAL A 451 30.62 8.11 4.34
N GLU A 452 30.61 9.43 4.52
CA GLU A 452 31.69 10.18 5.16
C GLU A 452 31.16 11.02 6.33
N PRO A 453 31.95 11.21 7.39
CA PRO A 453 31.58 12.09 8.49
C PRO A 453 31.60 13.56 8.05
N ILE A 454 30.63 14.33 8.52
CA ILE A 454 30.60 15.79 8.39
C ILE A 454 31.46 16.40 9.50
N PRO A 455 32.50 17.20 9.16
CA PRO A 455 33.30 17.95 10.14
C PRO A 455 32.44 18.75 11.13
N GLY A 456 32.85 18.78 12.41
CA GLY A 456 32.02 19.30 13.50
C GLY A 456 31.70 20.78 13.37
N ALA A 457 32.69 21.54 12.90
CA ALA A 457 32.51 22.96 12.60
C ALA A 457 31.44 23.21 11.51
N MET A 458 31.25 22.27 10.58
CA MET A 458 30.22 22.38 9.53
C MET A 458 28.87 21.83 9.97
N LEU A 459 28.84 20.87 10.91
CA LEU A 459 27.60 20.31 11.44
C LEU A 459 26.91 21.26 12.43
N ASN A 460 27.70 22.04 13.19
CA ASN A 460 27.23 23.04 14.16
C ASN A 460 26.24 22.52 15.23
N ARG A 461 26.26 21.22 15.51
CA ARG A 461 25.50 20.55 16.58
C ARG A 461 26.15 19.19 16.92
N PRO A 462 25.78 18.56 18.05
CA PRO A 462 26.12 17.16 18.27
C PRO A 462 25.50 16.24 17.18
N GLY A 463 26.15 15.10 16.95
CA GLY A 463 25.53 14.00 16.23
C GLY A 463 24.41 13.41 17.09
N ILE A 464 23.26 13.13 16.47
CA ILE A 464 22.06 12.64 17.15
C ILE A 464 21.95 11.15 16.88
N ASP A 465 21.72 10.33 17.92
CA ASP A 465 21.52 8.90 17.74
C ASP A 465 20.19 8.64 17.02
N VAL A 466 20.14 7.60 16.19
CA VAL A 466 18.96 7.31 15.37
C VAL A 466 18.53 5.87 15.59
N HIS A 467 17.30 5.69 16.07
CA HIS A 467 16.66 4.40 16.18
C HIS A 467 15.73 4.18 14.99
N ILE A 468 16.00 3.14 14.19
CA ILE A 468 15.21 2.79 13.01
C ILE A 468 14.56 1.43 13.23
N PRO A 469 13.32 1.39 13.74
CA PRO A 469 12.53 0.16 13.71
C PRO A 469 12.20 -0.15 12.24
N LEU A 470 12.84 -1.18 11.69
CA LEU A 470 12.53 -1.66 10.34
C LEU A 470 11.42 -2.71 10.43
N PRO A 471 10.23 -2.48 9.84
CA PRO A 471 9.20 -3.49 9.74
C PRO A 471 9.75 -4.74 9.03
N SER A 472 9.51 -5.91 9.61
CA SER A 472 10.03 -7.18 9.08
C SER A 472 9.33 -7.57 7.78
N THR A 473 9.91 -8.53 7.03
CA THR A 473 9.28 -9.12 5.84
C THR A 473 7.94 -9.80 6.11
N GLY A 474 7.55 -10.03 7.37
CA GLY A 474 6.24 -10.58 7.73
C GLY A 474 5.13 -9.54 7.88
N SER A 475 5.46 -8.25 7.85
CA SER A 475 4.54 -7.13 8.15
C SER A 475 3.79 -6.55 6.94
N GLY A 476 3.85 -7.19 5.77
CA GLY A 476 3.18 -6.67 4.55
C GLY A 476 3.86 -5.43 3.93
N SER A 477 5.01 -4.99 4.44
CA SER A 477 5.59 -3.67 4.12
C SER A 477 6.65 -3.65 3.01
N GLY A 478 7.08 -4.82 2.51
CA GLY A 478 8.10 -4.96 1.45
C GLY A 478 9.54 -4.56 1.88
N ASN A 479 9.69 -4.06 3.10
CA ASN A 479 10.88 -3.36 3.60
C ASN A 479 12.15 -4.21 3.60
N GLY A 480 12.06 -5.48 4.01
CA GLY A 480 13.25 -6.31 4.15
C GLY A 480 13.98 -6.60 2.83
N VAL A 481 13.27 -6.57 1.70
CA VAL A 481 13.86 -6.85 0.37
C VAL A 481 14.22 -5.56 -0.36
N ALA A 482 13.47 -4.48 -0.14
CA ALA A 482 13.70 -3.19 -0.79
C ALA A 482 14.80 -2.34 -0.12
N LEU A 483 14.99 -2.48 1.21
CA LEU A 483 15.86 -1.60 2.00
C LEU A 483 17.19 -2.22 2.44
N ALA A 484 17.55 -3.40 1.93
CA ALA A 484 18.76 -4.11 2.37
C ALA A 484 20.04 -3.24 2.20
N TYR A 485 20.14 -2.54 1.07
CA TYR A 485 21.25 -1.65 0.76
C TYR A 485 21.29 -0.44 1.71
N GLN A 486 20.14 0.22 1.92
CA GLN A 486 20.03 1.37 2.83
C GLN A 486 20.33 0.99 4.29
N ARG A 487 19.95 -0.22 4.71
CA ARG A 487 20.27 -0.72 6.06
C ARG A 487 21.78 -0.85 6.27
N GLU A 488 22.49 -1.38 5.28
CA GLU A 488 23.95 -1.49 5.34
C GLU A 488 24.61 -0.11 5.37
N LEU A 489 24.18 0.81 4.48
CA LEU A 489 24.65 2.19 4.42
C LEU A 489 24.48 2.93 5.76
N LEU A 490 23.31 2.81 6.38
CA LEU A 490 23.03 3.42 7.68
C LEU A 490 23.84 2.78 8.82
N SER A 491 24.06 1.47 8.75
CA SER A 491 24.91 0.76 9.72
C SER A 491 26.37 1.21 9.61
N GLU A 492 26.88 1.39 8.39
CA GLU A 492 28.20 1.98 8.15
C GLU A 492 28.29 3.39 8.72
N GLY A 493 27.27 4.22 8.47
CA GLY A 493 27.16 5.58 8.99
C GLY A 493 27.20 5.64 10.52
N SER A 494 26.41 4.80 11.18
CA SER A 494 26.37 4.70 12.64
C SER A 494 27.72 4.27 13.23
N ARG A 495 28.38 3.26 12.65
CA ARG A 495 29.72 2.82 13.10
C ARG A 495 30.77 3.91 12.93
N ALA A 496 30.73 4.65 11.83
CA ALA A 496 31.65 5.76 11.57
C ALA A 496 31.41 6.92 12.57
N ALA A 497 30.16 7.23 12.89
CA ALA A 497 29.81 8.22 13.90
C ALA A 497 30.29 7.81 15.30
N GLY A 498 30.12 6.54 15.70
CA GLY A 498 30.59 6.03 16.99
C GLY A 498 32.13 6.03 17.16
N LYS A 499 32.90 5.88 16.08
CA LYS A 499 34.36 6.02 16.14
C LYS A 499 34.82 7.45 16.45
N ARG A 500 33.95 8.45 16.24
CA ARG A 500 34.24 9.87 16.48
C ARG A 500 34.09 10.25 17.95
N THR A 501 33.15 9.63 18.67
CA THR A 501 32.92 9.90 20.10
C THR A 501 34.03 9.33 20.97
N ASN A 502 34.68 8.23 20.57
CA ASN A 502 35.81 7.62 21.29
C ASN A 502 37.18 8.30 21.06
N LYS A 503 37.25 9.38 20.26
CA LYS A 503 38.48 10.15 19.98
C LYS A 503 38.50 11.54 20.64
N LYS A 504 37.53 11.82 21.51
CA LYS A 504 37.55 12.93 22.47
C LYS A 504 37.69 12.33 23.85
#